data_AF-A0A9K3Q085-F1
#
_entry.id   AF-A0A9K3Q085-F1
#
_cell.length_a   1.000
_cell.length_b   1.000
_cell.length_c   1.000
_cell.angle_alpha   90.00
_cell.angle_beta   90.00
_cell.angle_gamma   90.00
#
_symmetry.space_group_name_H-M   'P 1'
#
loop_
_entity.id
_entity.type
_entity.pdbx_description
1 polymer ?
#
loop_
_entity_poly.entity_id
_entity_poly.type
_entity_poly.pdbx_seq_one_letter_code
_entity_poly.pdbx_strand_id
1 'polypeptide(L)'
;MNRFERKTLSRHEPTTPANGRKDGNGKGSLLSRSMIGRCVVVIGLLYCVFHFNREDTASPNSRVSSHNLRFSPNEYGPSFLESYILRHTKELGYNVGDPEKIPDACAVWKDSSVSAIYDDLHKYRAELDEYNRLLKNYPGAKVDDVRLHLDEGICDTLEVKKGGLQSIFKSGLLSRVGDTGFVEPMLPPMRHPGICDDYKKHLMDMGYLVHDFGAMCRKLKRHSRTVFVDMGAALDFHKGTGVKPAIYVTHIYKLFGFKFDHIYAYELKPKDPKMCMKESQMI
;
A
#
# COMPACT_ATOMS: atom_id res chain seq x y z
N MET A 1 -42.58 7.31 40.33
CA MET A 1 -43.50 6.14 40.38
C MET A 1 -44.15 6.01 39.00
N ASN A 2 -44.13 4.89 38.28
CA ASN A 2 -43.32 3.69 38.35
C ASN A 2 -43.45 3.00 36.97
N ARG A 3 -42.34 2.42 36.50
CA ARG A 3 -42.26 1.13 35.77
C ARG A 3 -42.83 1.05 34.34
N PHE A 4 -41.95 0.74 33.38
CA PHE A 4 -42.11 -0.23 32.27
C PHE A 4 -40.79 -0.24 31.47
N GLU A 5 -40.19 -1.30 30.93
CA GLU A 5 -40.04 -2.74 31.21
C GLU A 5 -38.80 -3.15 30.38
N ARG A 6 -37.95 -4.06 30.90
CA ARG A 6 -36.90 -4.72 30.11
C ARG A 6 -37.47 -5.99 29.49
N LYS A 7 -37.23 -6.20 28.19
CA LYS A 7 -37.34 -7.53 27.57
C LYS A 7 -35.94 -8.16 27.47
N THR A 8 -35.76 -9.26 28.20
CA THR A 8 -34.72 -10.27 28.06
C THR A 8 -35.16 -11.29 27.01
N LEU A 9 -34.21 -11.78 26.21
CA LEU A 9 -34.41 -12.92 25.30
C LEU A 9 -33.51 -14.06 25.75
N SER A 10 -34.17 -15.14 26.19
CA SER A 10 -33.61 -16.41 26.62
C SER A 10 -33.34 -17.31 25.40
N ARG A 11 -32.21 -18.03 25.40
CA ARG A 11 -31.92 -19.13 24.46
C ARG A 11 -32.18 -20.47 25.18
N HIS A 12 -33.06 -21.27 24.60
CA HIS A 12 -33.28 -22.67 24.96
C HIS A 12 -32.25 -23.58 24.27
N GLU A 13 -31.65 -24.49 25.03
CA GLU A 13 -31.09 -25.75 24.56
C GLU A 13 -32.20 -26.79 24.34
N PRO A 14 -31.94 -27.82 23.52
CA PRO A 14 -32.53 -29.13 23.76
C PRO A 14 -31.48 -30.25 23.84
N THR A 15 -31.71 -31.10 24.83
CA THR A 15 -31.05 -32.36 25.19
C THR A 15 -31.44 -33.52 24.28
N THR A 16 -30.52 -34.49 24.20
CA THR A 16 -30.51 -35.80 23.54
C THR A 16 -31.61 -36.77 24.04
N PRO A 17 -31.84 -37.90 23.34
CA PRO A 17 -31.37 -39.16 23.93
C PRO A 17 -30.75 -40.18 22.95
N ALA A 18 -30.19 -41.23 23.56
CA ALA A 18 -29.20 -42.18 23.08
C ALA A 18 -29.68 -43.39 22.24
N ASN A 19 -28.69 -44.01 21.58
CA ASN A 19 -28.26 -45.43 21.64
C ASN A 19 -28.21 -46.17 20.29
N GLY A 20 -27.04 -46.77 20.00
CA GLY A 20 -26.84 -47.66 18.85
C GLY A 20 -25.37 -48.05 18.63
N ARG A 21 -24.92 -49.06 19.36
CA ARG A 21 -23.59 -49.70 19.34
C ARG A 21 -23.37 -50.53 18.06
N LYS A 22 -22.16 -50.50 17.47
CA LYS A 22 -21.47 -51.69 16.94
C LYS A 22 -20.00 -51.41 16.64
N ASP A 23 -19.16 -52.31 17.14
CA ASP A 23 -17.71 -52.34 17.07
C ASP A 23 -17.20 -52.64 15.65
N GLY A 24 -16.06 -52.05 15.28
CA GLY A 24 -15.38 -52.28 14.01
C GLY A 24 -13.92 -51.88 14.09
N ASN A 25 -13.09 -52.84 14.46
CA ASN A 25 -11.63 -52.80 14.61
C ASN A 25 -10.94 -52.52 13.25
N GLY A 26 -10.12 -51.47 13.17
CA GLY A 26 -9.36 -51.13 11.96
C GLY A 26 -8.11 -50.31 12.27
N LYS A 27 -6.99 -51.01 12.48
CA LYS A 27 -5.64 -50.42 12.53
C LYS A 27 -5.28 -49.84 11.15
N GLY A 28 -4.89 -48.57 11.09
CA GLY A 28 -4.45 -47.91 9.86
C GLY A 28 -3.58 -46.67 10.13
N SER A 29 -2.27 -46.91 10.11
CA SER A 29 -1.14 -45.99 9.83
C SER A 29 -1.26 -44.49 10.12
N LEU A 30 -0.45 -44.03 11.08
CA LEU A 30 0.12 -42.68 11.09
C LEU A 30 0.90 -42.44 9.80
N LEU A 31 0.49 -41.46 9.00
CA LEU A 31 1.37 -40.78 8.07
C LEU A 31 1.22 -39.27 8.22
N SER A 32 2.26 -38.73 8.83
CA SER A 32 2.75 -37.35 8.78
C SER A 32 2.50 -36.67 7.42
N ARG A 33 1.81 -35.52 7.44
CA ARG A 33 2.10 -34.39 6.55
C ARG A 33 1.84 -33.07 7.28
N SER A 34 2.90 -32.64 7.96
CA SER A 34 3.12 -31.25 8.34
C SER A 34 3.50 -30.42 7.11
N MET A 35 3.30 -29.10 7.23
CA MET A 35 3.66 -27.99 6.33
C MET A 35 2.60 -27.52 5.33
N ILE A 36 1.55 -26.87 5.85
CA ILE A 36 0.89 -25.76 5.15
C ILE A 36 1.69 -24.49 5.45
N GLY A 37 2.71 -24.22 4.63
CA GLY A 37 3.36 -22.91 4.61
C GLY A 37 2.42 -21.89 3.98
N ARG A 38 1.69 -21.13 4.81
CA ARG A 38 0.83 -20.03 4.34
C ARG A 38 1.73 -18.83 4.01
N CYS A 39 1.91 -18.52 2.73
CA CYS A 39 2.40 -17.21 2.32
C CYS A 39 1.32 -16.16 2.64
N VAL A 40 1.59 -15.30 3.61
CA VAL A 40 0.82 -14.08 3.84
C VAL A 40 1.57 -12.96 3.12
N VAL A 41 0.93 -12.31 2.14
CA VAL A 41 1.46 -11.08 1.56
C VAL A 41 0.78 -9.94 2.32
N VAL A 42 1.54 -9.27 3.18
CA VAL A 42 1.09 -8.09 3.91
C VAL A 42 1.39 -6.88 3.04
N ILE A 43 0.35 -6.26 2.48
CA ILE A 43 0.45 -4.94 1.85
C ILE A 43 0.13 -3.93 2.96
N GLY A 44 1.17 -3.51 3.67
CA GLY A 44 1.08 -2.49 4.70
C GLY A 44 1.78 -1.22 4.23
N LEU A 45 1.19 -0.05 4.52
CA LEU A 45 1.93 1.22 4.59
C LEU A 45 2.94 1.12 5.76
N LEU A 46 4.07 0.44 5.57
CA LEU A 46 5.03 0.19 6.65
C LEU A 46 5.59 1.52 7.20
N TYR A 47 5.33 1.78 8.48
CA TYR A 47 6.26 2.55 9.32
C TYR A 47 7.47 1.65 9.58
N CYS A 48 8.49 1.77 8.73
CA CYS A 48 9.81 1.20 9.06
C CYS A 48 10.60 2.22 9.86
N VAL A 49 10.88 1.91 11.13
CA VAL A 49 12.01 2.49 11.85
C VAL A 49 13.26 1.78 11.34
N PHE A 50 13.93 2.35 10.35
CA PHE A 50 15.20 1.82 9.84
C PHE A 50 16.36 2.39 10.65
N HIS A 51 17.12 1.51 11.30
CA HIS A 51 18.48 1.82 11.74
C HIS A 51 19.40 1.74 10.52
N PHE A 52 19.74 2.88 9.93
CA PHE A 52 20.75 2.96 8.87
C PHE A 52 22.14 2.93 9.51
N ASN A 53 22.91 1.89 9.23
CA ASN A 53 24.35 1.90 9.49
C ASN A 53 24.98 2.91 8.52
N ARG A 54 25.53 3.98 9.10
CA ARG A 54 26.19 5.06 8.38
C ARG A 54 27.62 4.63 8.07
N GLU A 55 27.86 4.17 6.84
CA GLU A 55 29.21 4.13 6.28
C GLU A 55 29.26 4.76 4.88
N ASP A 56 30.35 5.51 4.72
CA ASP A 56 30.99 6.06 3.54
C ASP A 56 30.54 7.38 2.88
N THR A 57 31.48 8.32 3.00
CA THR A 57 31.63 9.59 2.31
C THR A 57 31.73 9.39 0.80
N ALA A 58 30.65 9.62 0.07
CA ALA A 58 30.64 9.69 -1.39
C ALA A 58 30.73 11.14 -1.89
N SER A 59 31.54 11.35 -2.92
CA SER A 59 31.82 12.63 -3.59
C SER A 59 30.57 13.27 -4.25
N PRO A 60 30.39 14.61 -4.21
CA PRO A 60 29.12 15.27 -4.58
C PRO A 60 28.79 15.29 -6.09
N ASN A 61 29.71 14.92 -6.98
CA ASN A 61 29.54 15.16 -8.43
C ASN A 61 29.42 13.91 -9.31
N SER A 62 29.16 12.74 -8.75
CA SER A 62 28.83 11.57 -9.57
C SER A 62 27.31 11.38 -9.64
N ARG A 63 26.73 11.57 -10.84
CA ARG A 63 25.49 10.89 -11.20
C ARG A 63 25.81 9.40 -11.19
N VAL A 64 25.68 8.77 -10.03
CA VAL A 64 25.87 7.33 -9.89
C VAL A 64 24.79 6.68 -10.74
N SER A 65 25.22 6.16 -11.88
CA SER A 65 24.48 5.20 -12.68
C SER A 65 24.05 4.08 -11.74
N SER A 66 22.76 4.02 -11.41
CA SER A 66 22.14 3.01 -10.52
C SER A 66 22.21 1.58 -11.07
N HIS A 67 22.97 1.36 -12.13
CA HIS A 67 22.97 0.15 -12.95
C HIS A 67 23.73 -1.03 -12.35
N ASN A 68 24.40 -0.93 -11.19
CA ASN A 68 25.22 -2.03 -10.66
C ASN A 68 25.09 -2.33 -9.14
N LEU A 69 24.08 -1.79 -8.46
CA LEU A 69 23.80 -2.26 -7.09
C LEU A 69 23.12 -3.63 -7.17
N ARG A 70 23.85 -4.69 -6.78
CA ARG A 70 23.28 -6.04 -6.58
C ARG A 70 22.39 -6.03 -5.34
N PHE A 71 21.16 -5.58 -5.50
CA PHE A 71 20.15 -5.71 -4.45
C PHE A 71 19.80 -7.18 -4.23
N SER A 72 19.60 -7.58 -2.97
CA SER A 72 18.98 -8.87 -2.68
C SER A 72 17.59 -8.92 -3.33
N PRO A 73 17.11 -10.09 -3.83
CA PRO A 73 15.81 -10.20 -4.52
C PRO A 73 14.60 -9.69 -3.73
N ASN A 74 14.74 -9.45 -2.43
CA ASN A 74 13.68 -8.95 -1.54
C ASN A 74 14.02 -7.60 -0.89
N GLU A 75 15.08 -6.94 -1.32
CA GLU A 75 15.53 -5.70 -0.72
C GLU A 75 14.86 -4.49 -1.37
N TYR A 76 14.54 -3.52 -0.52
CA TYR A 76 14.07 -2.22 -0.96
C TYR A 76 15.24 -1.44 -1.57
N GLY A 77 15.12 -1.10 -2.85
CA GLY A 77 16.02 -0.22 -3.56
C GLY A 77 15.42 1.18 -3.63
N PRO A 78 15.92 2.16 -2.85
CA PRO A 78 15.46 3.53 -2.93
C PRO A 78 15.76 4.10 -4.32
N SER A 79 14.89 4.96 -4.83
CA SER A 79 15.16 5.69 -6.06
C SER A 79 16.34 6.66 -5.88
N PHE A 80 16.86 7.19 -7.00
CA PHE A 80 17.86 8.24 -6.93
C PHE A 80 17.35 9.47 -6.16
N LEU A 81 16.07 9.81 -6.31
CA LEU A 81 15.43 10.92 -5.61
C LEU A 81 15.51 10.72 -4.09
N GLU A 82 15.06 9.57 -3.61
CA GLU A 82 15.08 9.23 -2.20
C GLU A 82 16.51 9.18 -1.65
N SER A 83 17.42 8.57 -2.40
CA SER A 83 18.84 8.52 -2.05
C SER A 83 19.49 9.91 -2.01
N TYR A 84 19.04 10.85 -2.85
CA TYR A 84 19.49 12.24 -2.80
C TYR A 84 18.99 12.92 -1.54
N ILE A 85 17.70 12.80 -1.23
CA ILE A 85 17.07 13.44 -0.06
C ILE A 85 17.74 12.94 1.22
N LEU A 86 17.94 11.64 1.36
CA LEU A 86 18.61 11.03 2.52
C LEU A 86 20.03 11.58 2.72
N ARG A 87 20.80 11.71 1.64
CA ARG A 87 22.17 12.25 1.69
C ARG A 87 22.22 13.75 1.95
N HIS A 88 21.20 14.49 1.55
CA HIS A 88 21.15 15.96 1.68
C HIS A 88 20.14 16.42 2.74
N THR A 89 19.81 15.57 3.72
CA THR A 89 18.81 15.91 4.75
C THR A 89 19.17 17.19 5.50
N LYS A 90 20.45 17.47 5.72
CA LYS A 90 20.89 18.69 6.43
C LYS A 90 20.73 19.94 5.55
N GLU A 91 21.15 19.88 4.30
CA GLU A 91 21.07 20.97 3.33
C GLU A 91 19.62 21.32 3.01
N LEU A 92 18.77 20.29 2.88
CA LEU A 92 17.33 20.43 2.63
C LEU A 92 16.53 20.80 3.89
N GLY A 93 17.17 20.86 5.06
CA GLY A 93 16.53 21.22 6.33
C GLY A 93 15.74 20.11 7.02
N TYR A 94 15.77 18.87 6.51
CA TYR A 94 15.14 17.67 7.10
C TYR A 94 15.84 17.13 8.37
N ASN A 95 16.81 17.86 8.93
CA ASN A 95 17.55 17.37 10.08
C ASN A 95 16.67 17.37 11.36
N VAL A 96 16.35 16.16 11.83
CA VAL A 96 15.43 15.84 12.94
C VAL A 96 15.91 16.38 14.31
N GLY A 97 17.12 16.93 14.39
CA GLY A 97 17.70 17.44 15.65
C GLY A 97 17.08 18.74 16.17
N ASP A 98 16.33 19.48 15.35
CA ASP A 98 15.64 20.71 15.76
C ASP A 98 14.13 20.55 15.55
N PRO A 99 13.38 20.16 16.60
CA PRO A 99 11.94 19.94 16.50
C PRO A 99 11.13 21.21 16.24
N GLU A 100 11.73 22.40 16.42
CA GLU A 100 11.06 23.68 16.14
C GLU A 100 11.22 24.09 14.67
N LYS A 101 12.17 23.50 13.95
CA LYS A 101 12.42 23.78 12.54
C LYS A 101 11.73 22.76 11.64
N ILE A 102 10.47 23.03 11.29
CA ILE A 102 9.78 22.26 10.26
C ILE A 102 10.39 22.63 8.89
N PRO A 103 10.97 21.66 8.15
CA PRO A 103 11.52 21.93 6.82
C PRO A 103 10.42 22.37 5.86
N ASP A 104 10.66 23.45 5.11
CA ASP A 104 9.82 23.82 3.97
C ASP A 104 10.11 22.90 2.79
N ALA A 105 9.50 21.72 2.82
CA ALA A 105 9.59 20.77 1.72
C ALA A 105 9.04 21.30 0.40
N CYS A 106 8.18 22.33 0.41
CA CYS A 106 7.67 22.94 -0.80
C CYS A 106 8.71 23.84 -1.48
N ALA A 107 9.69 24.37 -0.74
CA ALA A 107 10.82 25.08 -1.34
C ALA A 107 11.59 24.20 -2.33
N VAL A 108 11.79 22.91 -2.02
CA VAL A 108 12.43 21.92 -2.90
C VAL A 108 11.67 21.76 -4.23
N TRP A 109 10.34 21.88 -4.20
CA TRP A 109 9.48 21.77 -5.38
C TRP A 109 9.35 23.08 -6.18
N LYS A 110 9.43 24.24 -5.51
CA LYS A 110 9.11 25.54 -6.10
C LYS A 110 10.32 26.34 -6.53
N ASP A 111 11.47 26.12 -5.90
CA ASP A 111 12.67 26.91 -6.13
C ASP A 111 13.81 26.04 -6.66
N SER A 112 14.20 26.27 -7.90
CA SER A 112 15.29 25.56 -8.57
C SER A 112 16.66 25.82 -7.95
N SER A 113 16.82 26.88 -7.15
CA SER A 113 18.06 27.19 -6.45
C SER A 113 18.26 26.38 -5.16
N VAL A 114 17.18 25.77 -4.63
CA VAL A 114 17.21 25.04 -3.36
C VAL A 114 17.80 23.64 -3.50
N SER A 115 17.60 22.97 -4.65
CA SER A 115 18.09 21.60 -4.82
C SER A 115 18.41 21.24 -6.27
N ALA A 116 19.38 20.35 -6.45
CA ALA A 116 19.75 19.83 -7.76
C ALA A 116 18.71 18.86 -8.37
N ILE A 117 17.70 18.45 -7.60
CA ILE A 117 16.64 17.51 -8.01
C ILE A 117 15.38 18.22 -8.51
N TYR A 118 15.37 19.55 -8.60
CA TYR A 118 14.20 20.34 -9.01
C TYR A 118 13.60 19.87 -10.34
N ASP A 119 14.42 19.77 -11.40
CA ASP A 119 13.95 19.35 -12.72
C ASP A 119 13.42 17.91 -12.71
N ASP A 120 14.03 17.03 -11.91
CA ASP A 120 13.64 15.63 -11.80
C ASP A 120 12.30 15.49 -11.06
N LEU A 121 12.06 16.30 -10.02
CA LEU A 121 10.77 16.39 -9.34
C LEU A 121 9.65 16.82 -10.29
N HIS A 122 9.89 17.83 -11.13
CA HIS A 122 8.88 18.28 -12.11
C HIS A 122 8.62 17.25 -13.22
N LYS A 123 9.65 16.50 -13.65
CA LYS A 123 9.44 15.34 -14.54
C LYS A 123 8.59 14.28 -13.85
N TYR A 124 8.91 13.90 -12.61
CA TYR A 124 8.14 12.93 -11.85
C TYR A 124 6.67 13.32 -11.73
N ARG A 125 6.40 14.60 -11.45
CA ARG A 125 5.04 15.13 -11.37
C ARG A 125 4.28 14.95 -12.67
N ALA A 126 4.89 15.29 -13.81
CA ALA A 126 4.24 15.10 -15.12
C ALA A 126 3.98 13.61 -15.44
N GLU A 127 4.89 12.72 -15.05
CA GLU A 127 4.72 11.27 -15.20
C GLU A 127 3.61 10.72 -14.28
N LEU A 128 3.50 11.24 -13.06
CA LEU A 128 2.43 10.92 -12.11
C LEU A 128 1.06 11.38 -12.63
N ASP A 129 0.99 12.58 -13.22
CA ASP A 129 -0.24 13.08 -13.85
C ASP A 129 -0.66 12.18 -15.02
N GLU A 130 0.29 11.72 -15.84
CA GLU A 130 0.03 10.77 -16.91
C GLU A 130 -0.40 9.39 -16.38
N TYR A 131 0.24 8.88 -15.33
CA TYR A 131 -0.15 7.64 -14.66
C TYR A 131 -1.61 7.72 -14.17
N ASN A 132 -1.97 8.78 -13.45
CA ASN A 132 -3.32 9.00 -12.96
C ASN A 132 -4.35 9.11 -14.09
N ARG A 133 -3.99 9.80 -15.18
CA ARG A 133 -4.84 9.89 -16.38
C ARG A 133 -5.09 8.51 -16.98
N LEU A 134 -4.07 7.67 -17.10
CA LEU A 134 -4.19 6.32 -17.63
C LEU A 134 -5.01 5.43 -16.68
N LEU A 135 -4.74 5.51 -15.38
CA LEU A 135 -5.45 4.76 -14.35
C LEU A 135 -6.95 5.07 -14.35
N LYS A 136 -7.33 6.34 -14.46
CA LYS A 136 -8.74 6.78 -14.54
C LYS A 136 -9.47 6.24 -15.78
N ASN A 137 -8.73 6.02 -16.88
CA ASN A 137 -9.28 5.52 -18.14
C ASN A 137 -9.04 4.01 -18.33
N TYR A 138 -8.50 3.33 -17.31
CA TYR A 138 -8.21 1.92 -17.41
C TYR A 138 -9.55 1.14 -17.47
N PRO A 139 -9.74 0.25 -18.46
CA PRO A 139 -11.04 -0.39 -18.70
C PRO A 139 -11.46 -1.38 -17.61
N GLY A 140 -10.60 -1.60 -16.61
CA GLY A 140 -10.75 -2.65 -15.61
C GLY A 140 -10.17 -3.98 -16.08
N ALA A 141 -9.78 -4.81 -15.12
CA ALA A 141 -9.46 -6.20 -15.38
C ALA A 141 -10.70 -6.91 -15.92
N LYS A 142 -10.51 -7.82 -16.87
CA LYS A 142 -11.60 -8.65 -17.41
C LYS A 142 -12.01 -9.80 -16.47
N VAL A 143 -11.48 -9.81 -15.25
CA VAL A 143 -11.64 -10.88 -14.26
C VAL A 143 -11.89 -10.28 -12.88
N ASP A 144 -12.75 -10.93 -12.09
CA ASP A 144 -13.11 -10.49 -10.74
C ASP A 144 -12.04 -10.81 -9.69
N ASP A 145 -11.31 -11.92 -9.88
CA ASP A 145 -10.22 -12.36 -9.00
C ASP A 145 -9.06 -12.89 -9.83
N VAL A 146 -8.01 -12.08 -9.96
CA VAL A 146 -6.81 -12.39 -10.76
C VAL A 146 -6.11 -13.68 -10.32
N ARG A 147 -6.26 -14.09 -9.04
CA ARG A 147 -5.65 -15.31 -8.51
C ARG A 147 -6.17 -16.57 -9.19
N LEU A 148 -7.36 -16.51 -9.77
CA LEU A 148 -7.99 -17.65 -10.45
C LEU A 148 -7.53 -17.81 -11.91
N HIS A 149 -6.78 -16.84 -12.45
CA HIS A 149 -6.41 -16.76 -13.88
C HIS A 149 -4.89 -16.56 -14.11
N LEU A 150 -4.05 -16.89 -13.12
CA LEU A 150 -2.61 -16.60 -13.15
C LEU A 150 -1.82 -17.29 -14.27
N ASP A 151 -2.40 -18.30 -14.91
CA ASP A 151 -1.83 -19.12 -15.98
C ASP A 151 -2.05 -18.54 -17.39
N GLU A 152 -2.89 -17.52 -17.56
CA GLU A 152 -3.33 -17.02 -18.87
C GLU A 152 -2.61 -15.74 -19.34
N GLY A 153 -1.44 -15.43 -18.80
CA GLY A 153 -0.76 -14.16 -19.09
C GLY A 153 -1.55 -12.93 -18.61
N ILE A 154 -2.54 -13.14 -17.73
CA ILE A 154 -3.43 -12.08 -17.23
C ILE A 154 -2.65 -10.92 -16.63
N CYS A 155 -1.50 -11.18 -16.01
CA CYS A 155 -0.67 -10.15 -15.38
C CYS A 155 -0.17 -9.09 -16.37
N ASP A 156 0.07 -9.45 -17.63
CA ASP A 156 0.52 -8.49 -18.65
C ASP A 156 -0.62 -7.57 -19.09
N THR A 157 -1.88 -8.01 -18.92
CA THR A 157 -3.06 -7.19 -19.16
C THR A 157 -3.32 -6.18 -18.05
N LEU A 158 -2.73 -6.39 -16.86
CA LEU A 158 -2.83 -5.49 -15.71
C LEU A 158 -1.82 -4.33 -15.76
N GLU A 159 -0.96 -4.30 -16.77
CA GLU A 159 -0.07 -3.18 -17.01
C GLU A 159 -0.88 -1.97 -17.47
N VAL A 160 -0.84 -0.86 -16.72
CA VAL A 160 -1.58 0.39 -17.03
C VAL A 160 -1.23 0.94 -18.43
N LYS A 161 -0.03 0.63 -18.93
CA LYS A 161 0.47 0.97 -20.26
C LYS A 161 1.36 -0.16 -20.78
N LYS A 162 1.39 -0.36 -22.10
CA LYS A 162 2.32 -1.30 -22.74
C LYS A 162 3.77 -0.95 -22.36
N GLY A 163 4.49 -1.91 -21.78
CA GLY A 163 5.84 -1.72 -21.22
C GLY A 163 5.85 -1.38 -19.73
N GLY A 164 4.70 -1.43 -19.05
CA GLY A 164 4.53 -1.26 -17.62
C GLY A 164 4.89 0.13 -17.12
N LEU A 165 5.15 0.24 -15.81
CA LEU A 165 5.44 1.53 -15.17
C LEU A 165 6.68 2.22 -15.73
N GLN A 166 7.69 1.47 -16.19
CA GLN A 166 8.90 2.05 -16.82
C GLN A 166 8.59 2.84 -18.10
N SER A 167 7.50 2.50 -18.80
CA SER A 167 7.06 3.23 -20.00
C SER A 167 6.37 4.57 -19.68
N ILE A 168 6.01 4.77 -18.41
CA ILE A 168 5.39 5.99 -17.87
C ILE A 168 6.45 6.81 -17.13
N PHE A 169 7.12 6.18 -16.16
CA PHE A 169 8.12 6.79 -15.28
C PHE A 169 9.54 6.63 -15.85
N LYS A 170 9.82 7.37 -16.93
CA LYS A 170 11.12 7.35 -17.62
C LYS A 170 12.22 8.06 -16.84
N SER A 171 11.84 8.92 -15.91
CA SER A 171 12.73 9.59 -14.97
C SER A 171 13.51 8.60 -14.09
N GLY A 172 13.01 7.38 -13.91
CA GLY A 172 13.61 6.38 -13.01
C GLY A 172 13.49 6.77 -11.52
N LEU A 173 12.54 7.64 -11.19
CA LEU A 173 12.39 8.17 -9.83
C LEU A 173 11.49 7.32 -8.94
N LEU A 174 10.90 6.24 -9.45
CA LEU A 174 10.25 5.22 -8.63
C LEU A 174 11.28 4.40 -7.85
N SER A 175 10.91 4.04 -6.63
CA SER A 175 11.66 3.06 -5.85
C SER A 175 11.28 1.65 -6.31
N ARG A 176 12.08 0.66 -5.94
CA ARG A 176 11.88 -0.72 -6.36
C ARG A 176 11.94 -1.66 -5.17
N VAL A 177 11.04 -2.64 -5.12
CA VAL A 177 11.10 -3.73 -4.15
C VAL A 177 11.53 -4.99 -4.88
N GLY A 178 12.83 -5.30 -4.83
CA GLY A 178 13.39 -6.54 -5.35
C GLY A 178 12.79 -7.01 -6.68
N ASP A 179 12.13 -8.16 -6.65
CA ASP A 179 11.42 -8.75 -7.79
C ASP A 179 9.90 -8.42 -7.83
N THR A 180 9.39 -7.68 -6.84
CA THR A 180 7.96 -7.37 -6.63
C THR A 180 7.47 -6.18 -7.46
N GLY A 181 8.38 -5.34 -7.97
CA GLY A 181 8.08 -4.27 -8.91
C GLY A 181 8.45 -2.88 -8.40
N PHE A 182 7.88 -1.86 -9.03
CA PHE A 182 8.09 -0.46 -8.65
C PHE A 182 7.04 0.05 -7.66
N VAL A 183 7.45 1.00 -6.83
CA VAL A 183 6.62 1.68 -5.83
C VAL A 183 6.96 3.17 -5.82
N GLU A 184 6.05 4.00 -5.32
CA GLU A 184 6.39 5.40 -5.04
C GLU A 184 7.58 5.51 -4.08
N PRO A 185 8.40 6.56 -4.18
CA PRO A 185 9.45 6.82 -3.19
C PRO A 185 8.88 6.87 -1.77
N MET A 186 9.58 6.28 -0.81
CA MET A 186 9.11 6.27 0.59
C MET A 186 9.32 7.61 1.29
N LEU A 187 10.35 8.36 0.86
CA LEU A 187 10.71 9.67 1.41
C LEU A 187 10.72 10.74 0.31
N PRO A 188 9.60 11.00 -0.38
CA PRO A 188 9.54 12.13 -1.29
C PRO A 188 9.54 13.42 -0.45
N PRO A 189 9.98 14.56 -1.01
CA PRO A 189 9.94 15.83 -0.27
C PRO A 189 8.53 16.12 0.24
N MET A 190 7.52 15.77 -0.57
CA MET A 190 6.11 15.80 -0.24
C MET A 190 5.44 14.54 -0.79
N ARG A 191 4.52 13.93 -0.03
CA ARG A 191 3.77 12.75 -0.49
C ARG A 191 3.01 13.04 -1.79
N HIS A 192 2.22 14.11 -1.81
CA HIS A 192 1.54 14.57 -3.01
C HIS A 192 2.12 15.93 -3.46
N PRO A 193 2.72 16.06 -4.67
CA PRO A 193 3.37 17.30 -5.09
C PRO A 193 2.42 18.48 -5.19
N GLY A 194 1.15 18.23 -5.56
CA GLY A 194 0.10 19.25 -5.62
C GLY A 194 -0.23 19.93 -4.28
N ILE A 195 0.19 19.38 -3.13
CA ILE A 195 0.00 20.03 -1.82
C ILE A 195 0.66 21.41 -1.79
N CYS A 196 1.78 21.57 -2.50
CA CYS A 196 2.48 22.83 -2.56
C CYS A 196 1.72 23.90 -3.35
N ASP A 197 0.79 23.53 -4.23
CA ASP A 197 -0.01 24.48 -5.01
C ASP A 197 -1.36 24.76 -4.33
N ASP A 198 -2.04 23.70 -3.89
CA ASP A 198 -3.32 23.79 -3.18
C ASP A 198 -3.39 22.70 -2.10
N TYR A 199 -3.00 23.09 -0.89
CA TYR A 199 -3.03 22.21 0.27
C TYR A 199 -4.42 21.62 0.50
N LYS A 200 -5.49 22.42 0.42
CA LYS A 200 -6.85 21.95 0.76
C LYS A 200 -7.36 20.91 -0.23
N LYS A 201 -7.04 21.11 -1.51
CA LYS A 201 -7.41 20.17 -2.57
C LYS A 201 -6.66 18.83 -2.46
N HIS A 202 -5.40 18.87 -2.05
CA HIS A 202 -4.52 17.70 -2.11
C HIS A 202 -4.19 17.03 -0.77
N LEU A 203 -4.65 17.59 0.37
CA LEU A 203 -4.36 17.09 1.73
C LEU A 203 -4.71 15.60 1.93
N MET A 204 -5.67 15.08 1.18
CA MET A 204 -6.13 13.68 1.26
C MET A 204 -6.16 12.97 -0.09
N ASP A 205 -5.58 13.62 -1.11
CA ASP A 205 -5.53 13.07 -2.45
C ASP A 205 -4.54 11.91 -2.48
N MET A 206 -5.00 10.74 -2.92
CA MET A 206 -4.21 9.51 -3.00
C MET A 206 -3.61 9.30 -4.40
N GLY A 207 -3.77 10.26 -5.32
CA GLY A 207 -3.19 10.23 -6.66
C GLY A 207 -1.65 10.25 -6.70
N TYR A 208 -0.97 10.19 -5.56
CA TYR A 208 0.47 9.98 -5.49
C TYR A 208 0.88 8.51 -5.33
N LEU A 209 -0.05 7.62 -5.02
CA LEU A 209 0.24 6.19 -4.87
C LEU A 209 0.45 5.55 -6.25
N VAL A 210 1.57 4.85 -6.40
CA VAL A 210 1.91 4.15 -7.64
C VAL A 210 1.96 2.66 -7.34
N HIS A 211 1.20 1.87 -8.10
CA HIS A 211 1.10 0.43 -7.90
C HIS A 211 1.46 -0.31 -9.18
N ASP A 212 2.43 -1.23 -9.08
CA ASP A 212 2.83 -2.11 -10.18
C ASP A 212 1.95 -3.37 -10.20
N PHE A 213 0.69 -3.22 -10.60
CA PHE A 213 -0.29 -4.33 -10.57
C PHE A 213 0.15 -5.54 -11.39
N GLY A 214 0.85 -5.33 -12.50
CA GLY A 214 1.43 -6.40 -13.30
C GLY A 214 2.50 -7.18 -12.50
N ALA A 215 3.44 -6.48 -11.87
CA ALA A 215 4.48 -7.13 -11.07
C ALA A 215 3.91 -7.82 -9.82
N MET A 216 2.96 -7.17 -9.14
CA MET A 216 2.24 -7.75 -8.01
C MET A 216 1.49 -9.02 -8.42
N CYS A 217 0.81 -9.02 -9.57
CA CYS A 217 0.11 -10.19 -10.09
C CYS A 217 1.06 -11.37 -10.31
N ARG A 218 2.25 -11.12 -10.87
CA ARG A 218 3.28 -12.16 -11.11
C ARG A 218 3.81 -12.78 -9.81
N LYS A 219 3.59 -12.14 -8.66
CA LYS A 219 3.93 -12.68 -7.33
C LYS A 219 2.79 -13.38 -6.62
N LEU A 220 1.57 -13.25 -7.12
CA LEU A 220 0.44 -13.96 -6.55
C LEU A 220 0.54 -15.46 -6.82
N LYS A 221 -0.01 -16.22 -5.88
CA LYS A 221 -0.30 -17.64 -6.03
C LYS A 221 -1.81 -17.79 -5.95
N ARG A 222 -2.34 -18.85 -6.58
CA ARG A 222 -3.78 -19.14 -6.59
C ARG A 222 -4.42 -19.18 -5.19
N HIS A 223 -3.65 -19.56 -4.17
CA HIS A 223 -4.09 -19.65 -2.78
C HIS A 223 -3.53 -18.56 -1.88
N SER A 224 -2.92 -17.51 -2.46
CA SER A 224 -2.48 -16.34 -1.69
C SER A 224 -3.66 -15.68 -1.03
N ARG A 225 -3.50 -15.29 0.24
CA ARG A 225 -4.44 -14.41 0.91
C ARG A 225 -3.98 -12.97 0.78
N THR A 226 -4.91 -12.12 0.44
CA THR A 226 -4.72 -10.68 0.26
C THR A 226 -5.37 -9.96 1.42
N VAL A 227 -4.56 -9.21 2.15
CA VAL A 227 -4.99 -8.50 3.34
C VAL A 227 -4.75 -7.02 3.12
N PHE A 228 -5.78 -6.21 3.30
CA PHE A 228 -5.64 -4.76 3.35
C PHE A 228 -5.63 -4.32 4.82
N VAL A 229 -4.59 -3.57 5.20
CA VAL A 229 -4.46 -3.02 6.55
C VAL A 229 -4.57 -1.50 6.47
N ASP A 230 -5.72 -0.97 6.87
CA ASP A 230 -5.96 0.45 7.00
C ASP A 230 -5.53 0.93 8.40
N MET A 231 -4.39 1.60 8.46
CA MET A 231 -3.86 2.19 9.70
C MET A 231 -4.34 3.62 9.93
N GLY A 232 -5.27 4.12 9.10
CA GLY A 232 -5.80 5.48 9.15
C GLY A 232 -7.31 5.55 9.42
N ALA A 233 -7.98 4.43 9.69
CA ALA A 233 -9.44 4.36 9.83
C ALA A 233 -10.01 5.35 10.88
N ALA A 234 -9.24 5.67 11.92
CA ALA A 234 -9.63 6.62 12.97
C ALA A 234 -9.69 8.08 12.52
N LEU A 235 -8.98 8.43 11.45
CA LEU A 235 -8.93 9.78 10.96
C LEU A 235 -10.33 10.09 10.39
N ASP A 236 -11.06 10.93 11.12
CA ASP A 236 -12.32 11.51 10.61
C ASP A 236 -11.94 12.45 9.47
N PHE A 237 -11.78 11.89 8.27
CA PHE A 237 -11.40 12.62 7.06
C PHE A 237 -12.50 13.57 6.55
N HIS A 238 -13.50 13.85 7.42
CA HIS A 238 -14.44 14.97 7.45
C HIS A 238 -15.89 14.67 7.06
N LYS A 239 -16.75 15.50 7.65
CA LYS A 239 -18.19 15.72 7.46
C LYS A 239 -18.58 16.20 6.02
N GLY A 240 -17.93 15.71 4.96
CA GLY A 240 -18.15 16.19 3.59
C GLY A 240 -17.68 15.22 2.50
N THR A 241 -18.60 14.94 1.56
CA THR A 241 -18.60 14.38 0.17
C THR A 241 -17.37 13.72 -0.50
N GLY A 242 -16.18 13.65 0.09
CA GLY A 242 -15.00 13.04 -0.52
C GLY A 242 -14.97 11.50 -0.39
N VAL A 243 -14.33 10.82 -1.36
CA VAL A 243 -14.03 9.39 -1.26
C VAL A 243 -12.93 9.19 -0.21
N LYS A 244 -13.16 8.32 0.77
CA LYS A 244 -12.16 8.02 1.81
C LYS A 244 -10.92 7.34 1.19
N PRO A 245 -9.70 7.58 1.69
CA PRO A 245 -8.49 6.93 1.18
C PRO A 245 -8.58 5.40 1.09
N ALA A 246 -9.14 4.76 2.11
CA ALA A 246 -9.36 3.31 2.12
C ALA A 246 -10.32 2.84 1.00
N ILE A 247 -11.36 3.61 0.71
CA ILE A 247 -12.30 3.32 -0.37
C ILE A 247 -11.60 3.51 -1.72
N TYR A 248 -10.81 4.57 -1.87
CA TYR A 248 -10.02 4.80 -3.09
C TYR A 248 -9.06 3.64 -3.37
N VAL A 249 -8.28 3.22 -2.37
CA VAL A 249 -7.32 2.10 -2.53
C VAL A 249 -8.04 0.80 -2.85
N THR A 250 -9.10 0.45 -2.11
CA THR A 250 -9.86 -0.78 -2.37
C THR A 250 -10.52 -0.77 -3.76
N HIS A 251 -11.01 0.39 -4.21
CA HIS A 251 -11.58 0.55 -5.55
C HIS A 251 -10.53 0.31 -6.64
N ILE A 252 -9.33 0.88 -6.52
CA ILE A 252 -8.27 0.65 -7.50
C ILE A 252 -7.86 -0.81 -7.53
N TYR A 253 -7.61 -1.44 -6.38
CA TYR A 253 -7.22 -2.86 -6.36
C TYR A 253 -8.29 -3.75 -7.00
N LYS A 254 -9.57 -3.46 -6.72
CA LYS A 254 -10.70 -4.14 -7.36
C LYS A 254 -10.74 -3.91 -8.87
N LEU A 255 -10.41 -2.70 -9.34
CA LEU A 255 -10.31 -2.39 -10.77
C LEU A 255 -9.31 -3.30 -11.49
N PHE A 256 -8.27 -3.79 -10.81
CA PHE A 256 -7.28 -4.73 -11.36
C PHE A 256 -7.55 -6.20 -10.99
N GLY A 257 -8.74 -6.53 -10.45
CA GLY A 257 -9.09 -7.89 -10.07
C GLY A 257 -8.38 -8.39 -8.81
N PHE A 258 -7.76 -7.50 -8.02
CA PHE A 258 -7.23 -7.84 -6.71
C PHE A 258 -8.36 -7.78 -5.69
N LYS A 259 -8.89 -8.94 -5.34
CA LYS A 259 -9.84 -9.09 -4.24
C LYS A 259 -9.08 -9.11 -2.92
N PHE A 260 -9.51 -8.37 -1.91
CA PHE A 260 -9.04 -8.53 -0.54
C PHE A 260 -9.91 -9.54 0.21
N ASP A 261 -9.29 -10.53 0.85
CA ASP A 261 -10.01 -11.52 1.68
C ASP A 261 -10.36 -10.95 3.06
N HIS A 262 -9.51 -10.06 3.56
CA HIS A 262 -9.67 -9.41 4.86
C HIS A 262 -9.26 -7.94 4.78
N ILE A 263 -10.03 -7.09 5.46
CA ILE A 263 -9.71 -5.69 5.70
C ILE A 263 -9.59 -5.51 7.22
N TYR A 264 -8.40 -5.16 7.69
CA TYR A 264 -8.17 -4.77 9.08
C TYR A 264 -8.08 -3.26 9.15
N ALA A 265 -8.90 -2.66 10.00
CA ALA A 265 -8.90 -1.24 10.28
C ALA A 265 -8.46 -1.03 11.73
N TYR A 266 -7.43 -0.22 11.94
CA TYR A 266 -6.93 0.08 13.29
C TYR A 266 -7.21 1.54 13.62
N GLU A 267 -7.69 1.76 14.85
CA GLU A 267 -7.90 3.08 15.41
C GLU A 267 -7.02 3.31 16.63
N LEU A 268 -6.36 4.47 16.70
CA LEU A 268 -5.55 4.88 17.86
C LEU A 268 -6.40 5.05 19.13
N LYS A 269 -7.67 5.41 18.98
CA LYS A 269 -8.66 5.48 20.06
C LYS A 269 -9.93 4.78 19.58
N PRO A 270 -10.55 3.89 20.37
CA PRO A 270 -11.82 3.26 19.99
C PRO A 270 -12.89 4.34 19.79
N LYS A 271 -13.37 4.56 18.55
CA LYS A 271 -14.67 5.21 18.34
C LYS A 271 -15.79 4.23 18.69
N ASP A 272 -17.01 4.73 18.92
CA ASP A 272 -18.18 3.89 19.18
C ASP A 272 -18.30 2.82 18.06
N PRO A 273 -18.20 1.51 18.37
CA PRO A 273 -18.20 0.43 17.38
C PRO A 273 -19.40 0.47 16.43
N LYS A 274 -20.52 1.07 16.85
CA LYS A 274 -21.73 1.21 16.03
C LYS A 274 -21.56 2.20 14.87
N MET A 275 -20.63 3.16 14.97
CA MET A 275 -20.30 4.07 13.88
C MET A 275 -19.41 3.40 12.83
N CYS A 276 -18.40 2.64 13.26
CA CYS A 276 -17.43 2.00 12.35
C CYS A 276 -18.06 0.89 11.48
N MET A 277 -18.95 0.05 12.04
CA MET A 277 -19.57 -1.03 11.26
C MET A 277 -20.53 -0.55 10.17
N LYS A 278 -21.20 0.60 10.36
CA LYS A 278 -22.08 1.16 9.32
C LYS A 278 -21.32 1.56 8.05
N GLU A 279 -20.06 1.95 8.18
CA GLU A 279 -19.23 2.32 7.03
C GLU A 279 -18.60 1.12 6.34
N SER A 280 -18.24 0.07 7.08
CA SER A 280 -17.70 -1.16 6.50
C SER A 280 -18.76 -1.98 5.74
N GLN A 281 -20.04 -1.83 6.07
CA GLN A 281 -21.15 -2.46 5.33
C GLN A 281 -21.50 -1.75 4.01
N MET A 282 -20.90 -0.59 3.73
CA MET A 282 -21.01 0.13 2.46
C MET A 282 -19.86 -0.19 1.48
N ILE A 283 -18.93 -1.06 1.87
CA ILE A 283 -17.83 -1.60 1.04
C ILE A 283 -18.25 -2.96 0.49
#